data_AF-A0A645FFV1-F1
#
_entry.id   AF-A0A645FFV1-F1
#
_cell.length_a   1.000
_cell.length_b   1.000
_cell.length_c   1.000
_cell.angle_alpha   90.00
_cell.angle_beta   90.00
_cell.angle_gamma   90.00
#
_symmetry.space_group_name_H-M   'P 1'
#
loop_
_entity.id
_entity.type
_entity.pdbx_description
1 polymer ?
#
loop_
_entity_poly.entity_id
_entity_poly.type
_entity_poly.pdbx_seq_one_letter_code
_entity_poly.pdbx_strand_id
1 'polypeptide(L)'
;MTNVARAIPYFVVAASYPFYRIKNPGLLKHSLIAAHWQGYLCSLSVCTATLIAITFQVYQPFHTGEYVQALLLIVGPILFGLLGSSIYQRFEKKRTQLFLEDNL
;
A
#
# COMPACT_ATOMS: atom_id res chain seq x y z
N MET A 1 -9.03 -9.93 -14.90
CA MET A 1 -9.81 -9.21 -13.86
C MET A 1 -8.87 -8.34 -13.03
N THR A 2 -9.27 -7.11 -12.67
CA THR A 2 -8.44 -6.02 -12.08
C THR A 2 -8.07 -6.20 -10.60
N ASN A 3 -7.91 -7.44 -10.12
CA ASN A 3 -7.72 -7.72 -8.69
C ASN A 3 -6.39 -7.23 -8.13
N VAL A 4 -5.28 -7.33 -8.88
CA VAL A 4 -3.95 -6.95 -8.38
C VAL A 4 -3.89 -5.45 -8.07
N ALA A 5 -4.36 -4.60 -8.99
CA ALA A 5 -4.33 -3.15 -8.81
C ALA A 5 -5.18 -2.69 -7.62
N ARG A 6 -6.28 -3.38 -7.32
CA ARG A 6 -7.13 -3.09 -6.15
C ARG A 6 -6.53 -3.59 -4.84
N ALA A 7 -5.76 -4.68 -4.87
CA ALA A 7 -5.15 -5.27 -3.69
C ALA A 7 -4.00 -4.42 -3.12
N ILE A 8 -3.28 -3.70 -3.98
CA ILE A 8 -2.10 -2.91 -3.59
C ILE A 8 -2.43 -1.79 -2.58
N PRO A 9 -3.47 -0.95 -2.77
CA PRO A 9 -3.86 0.03 -1.76
C PRO A 9 -4.15 -0.59 -0.38
N TYR A 10 -4.85 -1.73 -0.34
CA TYR A 10 -5.14 -2.42 0.92
C TYR A 10 -3.88 -2.98 1.58
N PHE A 11 -2.96 -3.52 0.79
CA PHE A 11 -1.66 -3.96 1.28
C PHE A 11 -0.88 -2.81 1.91
N VAL A 12 -0.82 -1.66 1.26
CA VAL A 12 -0.11 -0.46 1.78
C VAL A 12 -0.71 -0.02 3.11
N VAL A 13 -2.04 0.01 3.23
CA VAL A 13 -2.72 0.36 4.49
C VAL A 13 -2.42 -0.66 5.59
N ALA A 14 -2.54 -1.95 5.28
CA ALA A 14 -2.26 -3.02 6.24
C ALA A 14 -0.80 -3.00 6.71
N ALA A 15 0.16 -2.79 5.81
CA ALA A 15 1.59 -2.68 6.12
C ALA A 15 1.93 -1.42 6.93
N SER A 16 1.20 -0.33 6.73
CA SER A 16 1.41 0.94 7.45
C SER A 16 0.84 0.92 8.87
N TYR A 17 -0.17 0.07 9.13
CA TYR A 17 -0.84 -0.04 10.43
C TYR A 17 0.10 -0.22 11.65
N PRO A 18 1.07 -1.15 11.66
CA PRO A 18 1.97 -1.32 12.79
C PRO A 18 2.79 -0.07 13.10
N PHE A 19 3.32 0.60 12.06
CA PHE A 19 4.07 1.84 12.21
C PHE A 19 3.20 2.99 12.73
N TYR A 20 1.99 3.11 12.20
CA TYR A 20 1.02 4.11 12.65
C TYR A 20 0.67 3.94 14.13
N ARG A 21 0.50 2.69 14.58
CA ARG A 21 0.19 2.36 15.99
C ARG A 21 1.33 2.70 16.94
N ILE A 22 2.59 2.44 16.55
CA ILE A 22 3.75 2.80 17.37
C ILE A 22 3.84 4.33 17.54
N LYS A 23 3.55 5.09 16.48
CA LYS A 23 3.63 6.55 16.49
C LYS A 23 2.47 7.23 17.22
N ASN A 24 1.30 6.59 17.30
CA ASN A 24 0.07 7.18 17.83
C ASN A 24 -0.62 6.31 18.91
N PRO A 25 0.05 5.95 20.01
CA PRO A 25 -0.51 5.06 21.02
C PRO A 25 -1.77 5.63 21.71
N GLY A 26 -1.86 6.96 21.87
CA GLY A 26 -2.98 7.63 22.53
C GLY A 26 -4.29 7.63 21.74
N LEU A 27 -4.22 7.59 20.41
CA LEU A 27 -5.41 7.58 19.51
C LEU A 27 -6.07 6.20 19.42
N LEU A 28 -5.35 5.13 19.76
CA LEU A 28 -5.80 3.75 19.63
C LEU A 28 -6.43 3.17 20.91
N LYS A 29 -6.60 4.00 21.95
CA LYS A 29 -7.18 3.62 23.24
C LYS A 29 -8.63 3.09 23.14
N HIS A 30 -9.34 3.43 22.06
CA HIS A 30 -10.71 2.97 21.75
C HIS A 30 -10.76 1.97 20.57
N SER A 31 -9.62 1.45 20.10
CA SER A 31 -9.63 0.51 18.97
C SER A 31 -10.11 -0.87 19.42
N LEU A 32 -10.84 -1.56 18.53
CA LEU A 32 -11.31 -2.95 18.73
C LEU A 32 -10.19 -3.94 19.11
N ILE A 33 -8.94 -3.61 18.78
CA ILE A 33 -7.77 -4.45 19.05
C ILE A 33 -6.99 -3.84 20.21
N ALA A 34 -7.32 -4.22 21.45
CA ALA A 34 -6.68 -3.63 22.64
C ALA A 34 -5.18 -3.98 22.76
N ALA A 35 -4.77 -5.18 22.36
CA ALA A 35 -3.40 -5.63 22.53
C ALA A 35 -2.50 -5.25 21.34
N HIS A 36 -1.28 -4.78 21.63
CA HIS A 36 -0.27 -4.46 20.61
C HIS A 36 0.04 -5.63 19.68
N TRP A 37 0.19 -6.83 20.25
CA TRP A 37 0.52 -8.05 19.53
C TRP A 37 -0.58 -8.50 18.56
N GLN A 38 -1.86 -8.41 18.98
CA GLN A 38 -3.00 -8.76 18.13
C GLN A 38 -3.07 -7.87 16.88
N GLY A 39 -2.80 -6.57 17.03
CA GLY A 39 -2.81 -5.63 15.91
C GLY A 39 -1.71 -5.92 14.89
N TYR A 40 -0.52 -6.30 15.39
CA TYR A 40 0.58 -6.73 14.56
C TYR A 40 0.25 -8.03 13.81
N LEU A 41 -0.28 -9.04 14.50
CA LEU A 41 -0.69 -10.29 13.88
C LEU A 41 -1.79 -10.11 12.82
N CYS A 42 -2.80 -9.27 13.08
CA CYS A 42 -3.84 -8.96 12.10
C CYS A 42 -3.26 -8.28 10.86
N SER A 43 -2.41 -7.27 11.03
CA SER A 43 -1.71 -6.62 9.92
C SER A 43 -0.86 -7.61 9.13
N LEU A 44 -0.06 -8.43 9.81
CA LEU A 44 0.79 -9.44 9.19
C LEU A 44 -0.03 -10.49 8.42
N SER A 45 -1.16 -10.93 8.97
CA SER A 45 -2.08 -11.85 8.32
C SER A 45 -2.63 -11.28 7.02
N VAL A 46 -3.14 -10.04 7.05
CA VAL A 46 -3.66 -9.37 5.86
C VAL A 46 -2.57 -9.16 4.81
N CYS A 47 -1.37 -8.73 5.22
CA CYS A 47 -0.23 -8.57 4.33
C CYS A 47 0.14 -9.90 3.64
N THR A 48 0.25 -10.97 4.42
CA THR A 48 0.61 -12.31 3.91
C THR A 48 -0.46 -12.83 2.94
N ALA A 49 -1.74 -12.75 3.32
CA ALA A 49 -2.85 -13.19 2.47
C ALA A 49 -2.89 -12.41 1.15
N THR A 50 -2.64 -11.09 1.21
CA THR A 50 -2.62 -10.23 0.01
C THR A 50 -1.45 -10.55 -0.91
N LEU A 51 -0.25 -10.79 -0.36
CA LEU A 51 0.93 -11.17 -1.14
C LEU A 51 0.73 -12.52 -1.84
N ILE A 52 0.18 -13.51 -1.13
CA ILE A 52 -0.14 -14.82 -1.70
C ILE A 52 -1.14 -14.66 -2.85
N ALA A 53 -2.23 -13.91 -2.64
CA ALA A 53 -3.24 -13.68 -3.66
C ALA A 53 -2.67 -13.01 -4.92
N ILE A 54 -1.85 -11.96 -4.76
CA ILE A 54 -1.18 -11.28 -5.88
C ILE A 54 -0.26 -12.25 -6.64
N THR A 55 0.51 -13.06 -5.91
CA THR A 55 1.44 -14.04 -6.51
C THR A 55 0.70 -15.03 -7.39
N PHE A 56 -0.38 -15.64 -6.89
CA PHE A 56 -1.20 -16.57 -7.68
C PHE A 56 -1.87 -15.88 -8.88
N GLN A 57 -2.35 -14.66 -8.70
CA GLN A 57 -3.03 -13.90 -9.75
C GLN A 57 -2.08 -13.55 -10.91
N VAL A 58 -0.81 -13.32 -10.62
CA VAL A 58 0.24 -13.10 -11.62
C VAL A 58 0.69 -14.43 -12.22
N TYR A 59 0.85 -15.48 -11.42
CA TYR A 59 1.31 -16.80 -11.87
C TYR A 59 0.36 -17.46 -12.88
N GLN A 60 -0.96 -17.38 -12.66
CA GLN A 60 -1.97 -18.00 -13.53
C GLN A 60 -1.84 -17.61 -15.02
N PRO A 61 -1.85 -16.33 -15.42
CA PRO A 61 -1.76 -15.93 -16.83
C PRO A 61 -0.41 -16.27 -17.47
N PHE A 62 0.68 -16.34 -16.68
CA PHE A 62 1.96 -16.84 -17.18
C PHE A 62 1.87 -18.31 -17.59
N HIS A 63 1.18 -19.13 -16.81
CA HIS A 63 1.03 -20.55 -17.12
C HIS A 63 0.03 -20.83 -18.26
N THR A 64 -0.97 -19.97 -18.46
CA THR A 64 -1.96 -20.14 -19.55
C THR A 64 -1.49 -19.57 -20.90
N GLY A 65 -0.27 -19.03 -20.98
CA GLY A 65 0.28 -18.42 -22.21
C GLY A 65 -0.26 -17.02 -22.53
N GLU A 66 -0.99 -16.40 -21.60
CA GLU A 66 -1.59 -15.07 -21.75
C GLU A 66 -0.58 -13.97 -21.36
N TYR A 67 0.54 -13.91 -22.08
CA TYR A 67 1.67 -13.04 -21.73
C TYR A 67 1.33 -11.55 -21.69
N VAL A 68 0.46 -11.08 -22.58
CA VAL A 68 0.02 -9.67 -22.61
C VAL A 68 -0.71 -9.32 -21.32
N GLN A 69 -1.60 -10.20 -20.84
CA GLN A 69 -2.33 -9.98 -19.59
C GLN A 69 -1.39 -10.02 -18.38
N ALA A 70 -0.44 -10.97 -18.35
CA ALA A 70 0.56 -11.07 -17.30
C ALA A 70 1.44 -9.82 -17.22
N LEU A 71 1.89 -9.30 -18.37
CA LEU A 71 2.67 -8.06 -18.44
C LEU A 71 1.88 -6.86 -17.95
N LEU A 72 0.62 -6.70 -18.37
CA LEU A 72 -0.24 -5.59 -17.92
C LEU A 72 -0.51 -5.63 -16.41
N LEU A 73 -0.64 -6.83 -15.82
CA LEU A 73 -0.83 -7.01 -14.37
C LEU A 73 0.38 -6.54 -13.54
N ILE A 74 1.59 -6.60 -14.11
CA ILE A 74 2.82 -6.14 -13.45
C ILE A 74 3.10 -4.67 -13.78
N VAL A 75 3.07 -4.32 -15.06
CA VAL A 75 3.44 -2.99 -15.56
C VAL A 75 2.44 -1.92 -15.09
N GLY A 76 1.14 -2.23 -15.08
CA GLY A 76 0.10 -1.28 -14.66
C GLY A 76 0.37 -0.70 -13.27
N PRO A 77 0.45 -1.53 -12.21
CA PRO A 77 0.78 -1.06 -10.87
C PRO A 77 2.09 -0.27 -10.76
N ILE A 78 3.13 -0.69 -11.48
CA ILE A 78 4.43 0.01 -11.46
C ILE A 78 4.27 1.42 -12.03
N LEU A 79 3.64 1.57 -13.20
CA LEU A 79 3.40 2.86 -13.81
C LEU A 79 2.52 3.75 -12.91
N PHE A 80 1.45 3.22 -12.34
CA PHE A 80 0.61 3.96 -11.41
C PHE A 80 1.35 4.38 -10.13
N GLY A 81 2.21 3.52 -9.59
CA GLY A 81 3.07 3.83 -8.45
C GLY A 81 4.06 4.96 -8.75
N LEU A 82 4.70 4.93 -9.92
CA LEU A 82 5.61 5.98 -10.37
C LEU A 82 4.90 7.31 -10.59
N LEU A 83 3.75 7.30 -11.25
CA LEU A 83 2.92 8.49 -11.46
C LEU A 83 2.47 9.08 -10.12
N GLY A 84 1.96 8.24 -9.21
CA GLY A 84 1.57 8.65 -7.87
C GLY A 84 2.74 9.27 -7.09
N SER A 85 3.93 8.65 -7.15
CA SER A 85 5.13 9.18 -6.51
C SER A 85 5.57 10.53 -7.09
N SER A 86 5.54 10.67 -8.41
CA SER A 86 5.87 11.94 -9.08
C SER A 86 4.91 13.07 -8.68
N ILE A 87 3.60 12.77 -8.65
CA ILE A 87 2.58 13.71 -8.18
C ILE A 87 2.83 14.07 -6.71
N TYR A 88 3.04 13.08 -5.85
CA TYR A 88 3.32 13.29 -4.43
C TYR A 88 4.52 14.21 -4.21
N GLN A 89 5.65 13.94 -4.87
CA GLN A 89 6.85 14.78 -4.79
C GLN A 89 6.59 16.22 -5.24
N ARG A 90 5.78 16.41 -6.28
CA ARG A 90 5.43 17.75 -6.78
C ARG A 90 4.59 18.52 -5.76
N PHE A 91 3.63 17.87 -5.11
CA PHE A 91 2.82 18.49 -4.06
C PHE A 91 3.63 18.75 -2.78
N GLU A 92 4.51 17.84 -2.41
CA GLU A 92 5.38 18.00 -1.23
C GLU A 92 6.31 19.20 -1.41
N LYS A 93 6.97 19.33 -2.57
CA LYS A 93 7.80 20.50 -2.89
C LYS A 93 7.02 21.83 -2.77
N LYS A 94 5.78 21.87 -3.26
CA LYS A 94 4.91 23.05 -3.12
C LYS A 94 4.56 23.35 -1.67
N ARG A 95 4.26 22.32 -0.87
CA ARG A 95 3.97 22.47 0.57
C ARG A 95 5.18 22.97 1.35
N THR A 96 6.38 22.47 1.05
CA THR A 96 7.62 22.95 1.66
C THR A 96 7.91 24.41 1.31
N GLN A 97 7.67 24.82 0.05
CA GLN A 97 7.84 26.22 -0.37
C GLN A 97 6.86 27.17 0.31
N LEU A 98 5.56 26.82 0.36
CA LEU A 98 4.56 27.58 1.11
C LEU A 98 4.91 27.72 2.59
N PHE A 99 5.36 26.64 3.23
CA PHE A 99 5.78 26.68 4.63
C PHE A 99 7.00 27.58 4.86
N LEU A 100 7.94 27.65 3.92
CA LEU A 100 9.09 28.55 4.00
C LEU A 100 8.69 30.03 3.80
N GLU A 101 7.69 30.30 2.97
CA GLU A 101 7.17 31.65 2.71
C GLU A 101 6.32 32.19 3.88
N ASP A 102 5.59 31.31 4.59
CA ASP A 102 4.83 31.67 5.81
C ASP A 102 5.72 31.91 7.06
N ASN A 103 6.98 31.44 7.05
CA ASN A 103 7.91 31.53 8.21
C ASN A 103 9.03 32.58 8.03
N LEU A 104 8.96 33.44 7.01
CA LEU A 104 9.95 34.46 6.68
C LEU A 104 9.31 35.85 6.68
#